data_AF-A0AAI9UN46-F1
#
_entry.id   AF-A0AAI9UN46-F1
#
_cell.length_a   1.000
_cell.length_b   1.000
_cell.length_c   1.000
_cell.angle_alpha   90.00
_cell.angle_beta   90.00
_cell.angle_gamma   90.00
#
_symmetry.space_group_name_H-M   'P 1'
#
loop_
_entity.id
_entity.type
_entity.pdbx_description
1 polymer ?
#
loop_
_entity_poly.entity_id
_entity_poly.type
_entity_poly.pdbx_seq_one_letter_code
_entity_poly.pdbx_strand_id
1 'polypeptide(L)'
;MRLLRTLPLVVAGLIAPCLSDAFPSSTSQDAAATFLDRLLVESRGLGDVPQRQPSSLIVDLGYAKYEGYNNATSGLNIWKGIRYAASPTGSQRWQPPRLPSSNDTTTGGAVPVTAATEFGPICPQNYPAVPGLPFIPGEEDCLFLNVYAPADAKDLPVLVYIHGGGYGYGDGRIDMSEIIGANEGGFVAVVIQYRLGALGFLSSADVKARGVVNAGLLDQAFALAWVQRFIDLFGGNRGKVTIAGESAGAGSVMYHTLAVDGSLGTTLFRNGIAASPYLPFHYDYDAAFPTARYQAFAEKAGCSSSVDVLACLRGKDSMTLQLASANTTFEQPYGFWAFYPVTDGVYIKSLPTEQMKQKRVNGERLLVGHNANEGPLLTPPNIVSVADLTSWLKLEFPNLSAGQIDEILAANPTKTGANDTRFETNGLTGLTAFDVSQSGTGQQQRANNIYAEATFVCPSYWLSDAFTSPKSSWHYQYSVPFAWHTADIPGYFGPATPNQGPDIVLAFRKIWGNFITGDDPSISNDIANGASSADAGAENGASKWPVWTEEAPKQVNLNQTGGVPYEFTTSWGARVTQFMAPGQVNDIRVVPADLWEGGRGARCEFWRGLAPSIPA
;
A
#
# COMPACT_ATOMS: atom_id res chain seq x y z
N MET A 1 64.92 -53.10 21.08
CA MET A 1 65.64 -53.58 22.29
C MET A 1 65.46 -52.53 23.37
N ARG A 2 64.78 -52.89 24.48
CA ARG A 2 64.49 -52.11 25.71
C ARG A 2 63.50 -50.94 25.57
N LEU A 3 62.60 -50.63 26.51
CA LEU A 3 61.90 -51.28 27.65
C LEU A 3 60.93 -50.16 28.13
N LEU A 4 59.60 -50.34 28.12
CA LEU A 4 58.72 -50.59 29.28
C LEU A 4 58.66 -49.51 30.39
N ARG A 5 57.40 -49.15 30.75
CA ARG A 5 56.85 -48.56 32.00
C ARG A 5 56.83 -47.01 32.05
N THR A 6 55.76 -46.30 32.41
CA THR A 6 54.63 -46.55 33.34
C THR A 6 53.48 -45.55 33.09
N LEU A 7 52.21 -45.99 33.26
CA LEU A 7 51.03 -45.18 33.62
C LEU A 7 51.06 -44.85 35.16
N PRO A 8 50.22 -43.98 35.79
CA PRO A 8 48.87 -43.57 35.39
C PRO A 8 48.35 -42.12 35.77
N LEU A 9 47.13 -41.83 35.28
CA LEU A 9 45.96 -41.18 35.95
C LEU A 9 45.77 -39.64 36.09
N VAL A 10 44.57 -39.23 35.64
CA VAL A 10 43.63 -38.16 36.11
C VAL A 10 43.59 -36.78 35.42
N VAL A 11 42.58 -36.64 34.55
CA VAL A 11 41.50 -35.62 34.43
C VAL A 11 41.80 -34.10 34.33
N ALA A 12 41.36 -33.59 33.17
CA ALA A 12 40.73 -32.31 32.83
C ALA A 12 41.37 -30.96 33.21
N GLY A 13 41.69 -30.18 32.17
CA GLY A 13 41.90 -28.74 32.26
C GLY A 13 42.37 -28.13 30.94
N LEU A 14 41.43 -27.49 30.22
CA LEU A 14 41.52 -26.27 29.40
C LEU A 14 42.66 -26.03 28.38
N ILE A 15 42.27 -25.23 27.37
CA ILE A 15 43.06 -24.40 26.43
C ILE A 15 43.28 -25.01 25.03
N ALA A 16 42.76 -24.31 24.03
CA ALA A 16 42.91 -24.52 22.59
C ALA A 16 44.38 -24.49 22.12
N PRO A 17 44.70 -24.95 20.89
CA PRO A 17 44.92 -23.93 19.86
C PRO A 17 44.59 -24.34 18.41
N CYS A 18 44.28 -23.30 17.63
CA CYS A 18 44.65 -23.07 16.23
C CYS A 18 44.47 -24.20 15.19
N LEU A 19 43.51 -23.99 14.30
CA LEU A 19 43.72 -24.24 12.87
C LEU A 19 43.26 -22.99 12.09
N SER A 20 44.25 -22.15 11.78
CA SER A 20 44.24 -21.25 10.63
C SER A 20 44.54 -22.07 9.39
N ASP A 21 43.65 -22.05 8.39
CA ASP A 21 43.92 -21.34 7.13
C ASP A 21 42.89 -21.69 6.04
N ALA A 22 42.51 -20.61 5.34
CA ALA A 22 42.05 -20.53 3.96
C ALA A 22 40.70 -21.20 3.60
N PHE A 23 39.61 -20.48 3.87
CA PHE A 23 38.45 -20.49 2.99
C PHE A 23 38.62 -19.39 1.91
N PRO A 24 38.26 -19.66 0.65
CA PRO A 24 38.32 -18.67 -0.42
C PRO A 24 37.35 -17.51 -0.14
N SER A 25 37.76 -16.30 -0.52
CA SER A 25 37.02 -15.04 -0.38
C SER A 25 35.56 -15.18 -0.83
N SER A 26 34.63 -15.21 0.14
CA SER A 26 33.19 -15.31 -0.13
C SER A 26 32.65 -13.99 -0.67
N THR A 27 32.05 -14.05 -1.85
CA THR A 27 31.09 -13.09 -2.41
C THR A 27 30.19 -12.52 -1.31
N SER A 28 30.11 -11.18 -1.22
CA SER A 28 29.13 -10.50 -0.36
C SER A 28 27.72 -10.97 -0.73
N GLN A 29 27.06 -11.72 0.15
CA GLN A 29 25.67 -12.10 -0.05
C GLN A 29 24.79 -10.84 -0.01
N ASP A 30 23.94 -10.65 -1.03
CA ASP A 30 22.96 -9.56 -1.08
C ASP A 30 22.06 -9.61 0.16
N ALA A 31 21.97 -8.49 0.90
CA ALA A 31 21.23 -8.42 2.16
C ALA A 31 19.72 -8.67 1.97
N ALA A 32 19.14 -8.24 0.84
CA ALA A 32 17.74 -8.49 0.53
C ALA A 32 17.50 -9.97 0.21
N ALA A 33 18.43 -10.63 -0.49
CA ALA A 33 18.31 -12.06 -0.80
C ALA A 33 18.40 -12.91 0.48
N THR A 34 19.38 -12.59 1.34
CA THR A 34 19.54 -13.24 2.65
C THR A 34 18.30 -13.03 3.54
N PHE A 35 17.70 -11.83 3.48
CA PHE A 35 16.45 -11.53 4.18
C PHE A 35 15.30 -12.39 3.67
N LEU A 36 15.12 -12.51 2.35
CA LEU A 36 14.07 -13.31 1.74
C LEU A 36 14.17 -14.79 2.14
N ASP A 37 15.37 -15.37 2.12
CA ASP A 37 15.57 -16.75 2.54
C ASP A 37 15.15 -16.96 4.00
N ARG A 38 15.46 -16.01 4.89
CA ARG A 38 15.02 -16.05 6.30
C ARG A 38 13.51 -15.85 6.44
N LEU A 39 12.93 -14.90 5.72
CA LEU A 39 11.50 -14.61 5.72
C LEU A 39 10.68 -15.85 5.32
N LEU A 40 11.15 -16.60 4.33
CA LEU A 40 10.53 -17.84 3.89
C LEU A 40 10.62 -18.97 4.92
N VAL A 41 11.73 -19.04 5.67
CA VAL A 41 11.85 -19.99 6.78
C VAL A 41 10.93 -19.60 7.94
N GLU A 42 10.88 -18.31 8.29
CA GLU A 42 10.07 -17.79 9.39
C GLU A 42 8.56 -17.88 9.12
N SER A 43 8.13 -17.80 7.86
CA SER A 43 6.73 -17.98 7.46
C SER A 43 6.29 -19.45 7.39
N ARG A 44 7.21 -20.39 7.21
CA ARG A 44 6.93 -21.85 7.09
C ARG A 44 7.12 -22.62 8.39
N GLY A 45 7.93 -22.11 9.32
CA GLY A 45 8.26 -22.78 10.56
C GLY A 45 7.37 -22.32 11.70
N LEU A 46 6.33 -23.09 12.03
CA LEU A 46 5.87 -23.33 13.41
C LEU A 46 4.72 -24.35 13.39
N GLY A 47 4.98 -25.53 13.97
CA GLY A 47 3.93 -26.47 14.36
C GLY A 47 3.04 -25.88 15.45
N ASP A 48 1.89 -26.51 15.66
CA ASP A 48 0.83 -26.06 16.57
C ASP A 48 1.37 -25.57 17.93
N VAL A 49 1.29 -24.25 18.15
CA VAL A 49 1.48 -23.68 19.49
C VAL A 49 0.22 -24.03 20.30
N PRO A 50 0.33 -24.64 21.49
CA PRO A 50 -0.83 -25.02 22.27
C PRO A 50 -1.75 -23.83 22.54
N GLN A 51 -3.00 -23.91 22.07
CA GLN A 51 -4.07 -22.98 22.39
C GLN A 51 -4.35 -23.04 23.90
N ARG A 52 -3.70 -22.18 24.69
CA ARG A 52 -4.04 -21.98 26.09
C ARG A 52 -4.70 -20.62 26.21
N GLN A 53 -6.02 -20.59 26.14
CA GLN A 53 -6.84 -19.42 26.42
C GLN A 53 -6.64 -19.01 27.89
N PRO A 54 -5.93 -17.91 28.20
CA PRO A 54 -5.91 -17.37 29.54
C PRO A 54 -7.19 -16.53 29.72
N SER A 55 -7.65 -16.38 30.96
CA SER A 55 -8.69 -15.41 31.34
C SER A 55 -8.23 -13.93 31.19
N SER A 56 -7.11 -13.70 30.49
CA SER A 56 -6.45 -12.40 30.30
C SER A 56 -6.11 -12.23 28.82
N LEU A 57 -6.28 -11.02 28.27
CA LEU A 57 -5.95 -10.65 26.87
C LEU A 57 -4.43 -10.55 26.62
N ILE A 58 -3.67 -11.44 27.28
CA ILE A 58 -2.21 -11.52 27.21
C ILE A 58 -1.84 -12.49 26.10
N VAL A 59 -1.09 -12.00 25.11
CA VAL A 59 -0.50 -12.79 24.03
C VAL A 59 1.00 -12.92 24.25
N ASP A 60 1.52 -14.15 24.16
CA ASP A 60 2.95 -14.46 24.27
C ASP A 60 3.52 -14.78 22.89
N LEU A 61 4.29 -13.84 22.34
CA LEU A 61 4.93 -13.97 21.02
C LEU A 61 6.28 -14.70 21.09
N GLY A 62 6.65 -15.21 22.28
CA GLY A 62 7.95 -15.82 22.57
C GLY A 62 9.06 -14.80 22.80
N TYR A 63 9.13 -13.74 21.97
CA TYR A 63 10.10 -12.65 22.15
C TYR A 63 9.57 -11.50 23.04
N ALA A 64 8.26 -11.40 23.20
CA ALA A 64 7.59 -10.37 24.01
C ALA A 64 6.19 -10.84 24.43
N LYS A 65 5.68 -10.27 25.53
CA LYS A 65 4.29 -10.47 25.99
C LYS A 65 3.54 -9.16 25.93
N TYR A 66 2.34 -9.17 25.36
CA TYR A 66 1.49 -7.99 25.24
C TYR A 66 0.12 -8.23 25.85
N GLU A 67 -0.38 -7.26 26.61
CA GLU A 67 -1.75 -7.27 27.14
C GLU A 67 -2.62 -6.25 26.39
N GLY A 68 -3.64 -6.74 25.69
CA GLY A 68 -4.64 -5.90 25.04
C GLY A 68 -5.76 -5.51 25.99
N TYR A 69 -6.78 -4.87 25.45
CA TYR A 69 -7.98 -4.48 26.19
C TYR A 69 -9.24 -4.80 25.41
N ASN A 70 -10.35 -5.02 26.12
CA ASN A 70 -11.67 -5.12 25.50
C ASN A 70 -12.26 -3.71 25.38
N ASN A 71 -12.64 -3.32 24.17
CA ASN A 71 -13.33 -2.07 23.91
C ASN A 71 -14.84 -2.29 24.04
N ALA A 72 -15.44 -1.77 25.12
CA ALA A 72 -16.87 -1.96 25.38
C ALA A 72 -17.81 -1.35 24.33
N THR A 73 -17.35 -0.35 23.56
CA THR A 73 -18.14 0.31 22.52
C THR A 73 -18.22 -0.54 21.26
N SER A 74 -17.10 -1.08 20.80
CA SER A 74 -17.06 -1.94 19.61
C SER A 74 -17.25 -3.43 19.90
N GLY A 75 -17.10 -3.85 21.16
CA GLY A 75 -17.11 -5.25 21.57
C GLY A 75 -15.83 -6.02 21.18
N LEU A 76 -14.83 -5.34 20.64
CA LEU A 76 -13.59 -5.95 20.13
C LEU A 76 -12.51 -6.05 21.22
N ASN A 77 -11.69 -7.08 21.12
CA ASN A 77 -10.38 -7.14 21.77
C ASN A 77 -9.36 -6.42 20.88
N ILE A 78 -8.60 -5.49 21.47
CA ILE A 78 -7.70 -4.62 20.74
C ILE A 78 -6.30 -4.66 21.38
N TRP A 79 -5.29 -4.78 20.53
CA TRP A 79 -3.88 -4.63 20.89
C TRP A 79 -3.27 -3.56 19.98
N LYS A 80 -2.85 -2.44 20.57
CA LYS A 80 -2.18 -1.35 19.85
C LYS A 80 -0.69 -1.30 20.20
N GLY A 81 0.14 -0.96 19.22
CA GLY A 81 1.57 -0.75 19.45
C GLY A 81 2.36 -2.04 19.70
N ILE A 82 2.00 -3.16 19.05
CA ILE A 82 2.81 -4.38 19.07
C ILE A 82 4.04 -4.15 18.19
N ARG A 83 5.24 -4.29 18.76
CA ARG A 83 6.49 -4.20 18.00
C ARG A 83 6.68 -5.47 17.19
N TYR A 84 6.57 -5.39 15.87
CA TYR A 84 6.79 -6.56 15.01
C TYR A 84 8.24 -6.67 14.54
N ALA A 85 9.01 -5.57 14.54
CA ALA A 85 10.44 -5.55 14.20
C ALA A 85 11.29 -4.69 15.15
N ALA A 86 12.58 -5.00 15.23
CA ALA A 86 13.55 -4.20 15.96
C ALA A 86 13.64 -2.77 15.40
N SER A 87 13.96 -1.80 16.27
CA SER A 87 14.12 -0.39 15.87
C SER A 87 15.13 -0.24 14.72
N PRO A 88 14.76 0.40 13.59
CA PRO A 88 15.63 0.58 12.43
C PRO A 88 16.55 1.81 12.54
N THR A 89 17.07 2.09 13.73
CA THR A 89 17.90 3.27 14.04
C THR A 89 19.40 3.03 13.90
N GLY A 90 20.19 4.11 13.78
CA GLY A 90 21.65 4.06 13.78
C GLY A 90 22.21 3.13 12.69
N SER A 91 22.95 2.09 13.09
CA SER A 91 23.52 1.10 12.15
C SER A 91 22.46 0.24 11.45
N GLN A 92 21.22 0.20 11.95
CA GLN A 92 20.09 -0.52 11.34
C GLN A 92 19.37 0.30 10.26
N ARG A 93 19.74 1.58 10.06
CA ARG A 93 19.21 2.38 8.95
C ARG A 93 19.58 1.74 7.60
N TRP A 94 18.56 1.66 6.73
CA TRP A 94 18.62 0.99 5.42
C TRP A 94 19.09 -0.48 5.50
N GLN A 95 18.80 -1.16 6.60
CA GLN A 95 18.93 -2.61 6.71
C GLN A 95 17.54 -3.30 6.63
N PRO A 96 17.49 -4.59 6.26
CA PRO A 96 16.26 -5.36 6.38
C PRO A 96 15.75 -5.36 7.82
N PRO A 97 14.42 -5.41 8.03
CA PRO A 97 13.85 -5.58 9.37
C PRO A 97 14.27 -6.94 9.96
N ARG A 98 14.29 -7.01 11.29
CA ARG A 98 14.64 -8.22 12.05
C ARG A 98 13.75 -8.33 13.27
N LEU A 99 13.62 -9.54 13.81
CA LEU A 99 12.90 -9.74 15.07
C LEU A 99 13.52 -8.88 16.20
N PRO A 100 12.69 -8.33 17.11
CA PRO A 100 13.18 -7.70 18.32
C PRO A 100 14.04 -8.67 19.14
N SER A 101 15.12 -8.18 19.74
CA SER A 101 16.00 -9.03 20.54
C SER A 101 15.39 -9.26 21.93
N SER A 102 15.47 -10.49 22.46
CA SER A 102 15.08 -10.77 23.86
C SER A 102 15.97 -10.06 24.90
N ASN A 103 17.09 -9.48 24.46
CA ASN A 103 18.05 -8.76 25.30
C ASN A 103 17.74 -7.26 25.41
N ASP A 104 16.79 -6.73 24.62
CA ASP A 104 16.25 -5.37 24.87
C ASP A 104 15.48 -5.32 26.21
N THR A 105 15.12 -6.48 26.78
CA THR A 105 14.74 -6.62 28.20
C THR A 105 15.97 -7.04 29.02
N THR A 106 16.83 -6.08 29.36
CA THR A 106 18.01 -6.27 30.22
C THR A 106 17.61 -6.60 31.66
N THR A 107 17.08 -7.80 31.92
CA THR A 107 17.16 -8.49 33.22
C THR A 107 16.82 -9.95 32.98
N GLY A 108 17.61 -10.89 33.51
CA GLY A 108 17.36 -12.34 33.45
C GLY A 108 16.15 -12.81 34.27
N GLY A 109 15.07 -12.03 34.26
CA GLY A 109 13.76 -12.34 34.83
C GLY A 109 12.74 -12.72 33.76
N ALA A 110 11.52 -13.04 34.18
CA ALA A 110 10.41 -13.31 33.28
C ALA A 110 10.18 -12.12 32.31
N VAL A 111 9.91 -12.41 31.03
CA VAL A 111 9.56 -11.38 30.03
C VAL A 111 8.38 -10.56 30.56
N PRO A 112 8.53 -9.25 30.80
CA PRO A 112 7.45 -8.42 31.34
C PRO A 112 6.30 -8.33 30.34
N VAL A 113 5.08 -8.25 30.86
CA VAL A 113 3.88 -8.00 30.05
C VAL A 113 3.82 -6.51 29.74
N THR A 114 3.82 -6.16 28.46
CA THR A 114 3.71 -4.77 27.98
C THR A 114 2.25 -4.46 27.67
N ALA A 115 1.72 -3.36 28.20
CA ALA A 115 0.38 -2.90 27.84
C ALA A 115 0.34 -2.47 26.37
N ALA A 116 -0.54 -3.09 25.58
CA ALA A 116 -0.79 -2.80 24.18
C ALA A 116 -2.09 -2.00 24.04
N THR A 117 -2.19 -0.88 24.75
CA THR A 117 -3.41 -0.06 24.82
C THR A 117 -3.32 1.23 23.99
N GLU A 118 -2.11 1.63 23.60
CA GLU A 118 -1.83 2.87 22.88
C GLU A 118 -1.14 2.59 21.54
N PHE A 119 -1.38 3.45 20.56
CA PHE A 119 -0.70 3.34 19.27
C PHE A 119 0.82 3.58 19.42
N GLY A 120 1.59 2.80 18.67
CA GLY A 120 3.01 3.08 18.50
C GLY A 120 3.26 4.45 17.82
N PRO A 121 4.51 4.95 17.86
CA PRO A 121 4.90 6.15 17.13
C PRO A 121 4.62 6.04 15.62
N ILE A 122 4.41 7.19 14.96
CA ILE A 122 4.41 7.26 13.50
C ILE A 122 5.86 7.26 12.98
N CYS A 123 6.08 6.64 11.83
CA CYS A 123 7.36 6.76 11.14
C CYS A 123 7.57 8.21 10.68
N PRO A 124 8.83 8.64 10.48
CA PRO A 124 9.10 9.98 9.97
C PRO A 124 8.46 10.21 8.60
N GLN A 125 7.85 11.39 8.44
CA GLN A 125 7.02 11.72 7.30
C GLN A 125 7.71 12.73 6.38
N ASN A 126 7.45 12.64 5.08
CA ASN A 126 7.61 13.71 4.10
C ASN A 126 6.29 13.85 3.34
N TYR A 127 5.95 15.06 2.93
CA TYR A 127 4.76 15.36 2.13
C TYR A 127 5.15 15.51 0.65
N PRO A 128 4.21 15.41 -0.31
CA PRO A 128 4.56 15.62 -1.71
C PRO A 128 4.98 17.08 -1.91
N ALA A 129 5.64 17.38 -3.02
CA ALA A 129 6.03 18.73 -3.39
C ALA A 129 4.81 19.62 -3.71
N VAL A 130 4.09 20.06 -2.68
CA VAL A 130 2.93 20.96 -2.79
C VAL A 130 3.19 22.14 -1.86
N PRO A 131 3.16 23.39 -2.38
CA PRO A 131 3.42 24.57 -1.57
C PRO A 131 2.49 24.67 -0.35
N GLY A 132 3.08 24.94 0.82
CA GLY A 132 2.33 25.19 2.06
C GLY A 132 1.99 23.95 2.89
N LEU A 133 2.37 22.74 2.46
CA LEU A 133 2.23 21.55 3.31
C LEU A 133 3.18 21.57 4.51
N PRO A 134 2.72 21.14 5.70
CA PRO A 134 3.53 21.19 6.91
C PRO A 134 4.61 20.10 6.91
N PHE A 135 5.70 20.34 7.65
CA PHE A 135 6.60 19.28 8.10
C PHE A 135 6.05 18.67 9.39
N ILE A 136 5.84 17.34 9.40
CA ILE A 136 5.41 16.62 10.60
C ILE A 136 6.50 15.62 10.98
N PRO A 137 7.18 15.81 12.13
CA PRO A 137 8.21 14.88 12.57
C PRO A 137 7.60 13.56 13.04
N GLY A 138 8.37 12.49 12.90
CA GLY A 138 8.04 11.17 13.45
C GLY A 138 9.22 10.54 14.19
N GLU A 139 9.06 9.30 14.61
CA GLU A 139 10.10 8.54 15.32
C GLU A 139 10.63 7.42 14.43
N GLU A 140 11.95 7.26 14.31
CA GLU A 140 12.52 6.13 13.56
C GLU A 140 12.18 4.77 14.17
N ASP A 141 11.99 4.75 15.49
CA ASP A 141 11.45 3.59 16.18
C ASP A 141 9.93 3.51 15.97
N CYS A 142 9.51 3.02 14.80
CA CYS A 142 8.11 3.05 14.38
C CYS A 142 7.56 1.72 13.84
N LEU A 143 8.32 0.63 13.83
CA LEU A 143 7.90 -0.66 13.26
C LEU A 143 6.96 -1.43 14.21
N PHE A 144 5.74 -0.89 14.31
CA PHE A 144 4.64 -1.39 15.13
C PHE A 144 3.43 -1.79 14.28
N LEU A 145 2.58 -2.64 14.83
CA LEU A 145 1.28 -2.99 14.27
C LEU A 145 0.20 -2.98 15.36
N ASN A 146 -1.04 -2.96 14.90
CA ASN A 146 -2.23 -2.99 15.75
C ASN A 146 -3.12 -4.17 15.32
N VAL A 147 -3.75 -4.86 16.27
CA VAL A 147 -4.65 -5.99 16.03
C VAL A 147 -6.01 -5.69 16.62
N TYR A 148 -7.06 -5.93 15.84
CA TYR A 148 -8.47 -5.82 16.21
C TYR A 148 -9.13 -7.18 15.98
N ALA A 149 -9.67 -7.79 17.02
CA ALA A 149 -10.32 -9.10 16.94
C ALA A 149 -11.66 -9.10 17.67
N PRO A 150 -12.68 -9.81 17.17
CA PRO A 150 -13.88 -10.14 17.94
C PRO A 150 -13.52 -10.80 19.29
N ALA A 151 -14.36 -10.59 20.30
CA ALA A 151 -14.08 -11.09 21.65
C ALA A 151 -13.90 -12.63 21.72
N ASP A 152 -14.61 -13.35 20.86
CA ASP A 152 -14.66 -14.81 20.71
C ASP A 152 -13.95 -15.32 19.44
N ALA A 153 -13.07 -14.50 18.86
CA ALA A 153 -12.38 -14.82 17.62
C ALA A 153 -11.68 -16.19 17.66
N LYS A 154 -12.01 -17.05 16.68
CA LYS A 154 -11.41 -18.36 16.50
C LYS A 154 -11.36 -18.71 15.03
N ASP A 155 -10.15 -18.96 14.53
CA ASP A 155 -9.90 -19.39 13.15
C ASP A 155 -10.55 -18.47 12.09
N LEU A 156 -10.61 -17.16 12.37
CA LEU A 156 -11.24 -16.18 11.50
C LEU A 156 -10.32 -15.73 10.37
N PRO A 157 -10.84 -15.40 9.17
CA PRO A 157 -10.10 -14.69 8.13
C PRO A 157 -9.38 -13.45 8.69
N VAL A 158 -8.28 -13.06 8.06
CA VAL A 158 -7.43 -11.95 8.51
C VAL A 158 -7.35 -10.90 7.41
N LEU A 159 -7.70 -9.66 7.73
CA LEU A 159 -7.41 -8.49 6.93
C LEU A 159 -6.09 -7.86 7.42
N VAL A 160 -5.10 -7.67 6.54
CA VAL A 160 -3.90 -6.88 6.85
C VAL A 160 -3.92 -5.61 6.02
N TYR A 161 -4.06 -4.45 6.66
CA TYR A 161 -4.13 -3.17 5.98
C TYR A 161 -2.78 -2.44 5.96
N ILE A 162 -2.39 -2.01 4.77
CA ILE A 162 -1.18 -1.23 4.46
C ILE A 162 -1.62 0.18 4.09
N HIS A 163 -1.24 1.18 4.88
CA HIS A 163 -1.65 2.56 4.64
C HIS A 163 -0.98 3.17 3.40
N GLY A 164 -1.70 4.10 2.75
CA GLY A 164 -1.21 4.92 1.65
C GLY A 164 -0.34 6.10 2.10
N GLY A 165 -0.22 7.09 1.22
CA GLY A 165 0.56 8.32 1.45
C GLY A 165 1.83 8.46 0.61
N GLY A 166 1.79 8.00 -0.64
CA GLY A 166 2.86 8.21 -1.62
C GLY A 166 4.25 7.67 -1.22
N TYR A 167 4.30 6.70 -0.30
CA TYR A 167 5.52 6.16 0.31
C TYR A 167 6.30 7.15 1.19
N GLY A 168 5.77 8.37 1.41
CA GLY A 168 6.39 9.42 2.19
C GLY A 168 5.66 9.79 3.49
N TYR A 169 4.34 9.63 3.54
CA TYR A 169 3.54 9.90 4.72
C TYR A 169 2.47 8.81 4.92
N GLY A 170 1.66 8.97 5.96
CA GLY A 170 0.62 8.03 6.38
C GLY A 170 1.04 7.27 7.64
N ASP A 171 0.04 6.64 8.27
CA ASP A 171 0.25 5.80 9.43
C ASP A 171 -0.84 4.72 9.59
N GLY A 172 -0.53 3.72 10.40
CA GLY A 172 -1.33 2.54 10.68
C GLY A 172 -2.29 2.70 11.86
N ARG A 173 -2.78 3.92 12.15
CA ARG A 173 -3.73 4.18 13.25
C ARG A 173 -5.20 4.20 12.81
N ILE A 174 -5.48 3.71 11.60
CA ILE A 174 -6.86 3.52 11.12
C ILE A 174 -7.60 2.57 12.07
N ASP A 175 -8.80 2.96 12.50
CA ASP A 175 -9.66 2.14 13.33
C ASP A 175 -10.45 1.14 12.46
N MET A 176 -10.33 -0.14 12.79
CA MET A 176 -11.00 -1.23 12.08
C MET A 176 -12.37 -1.58 12.67
N SER A 177 -12.80 -0.89 13.73
CA SER A 177 -14.03 -1.23 14.45
C SER A 177 -15.28 -1.15 13.58
N GLU A 178 -15.40 -0.12 12.74
CA GLU A 178 -16.60 0.08 11.92
C GLU A 178 -16.75 -0.98 10.81
N ILE A 179 -15.66 -1.36 10.14
CA ILE A 179 -15.70 -2.39 9.09
C ILE A 179 -15.94 -3.78 9.67
N ILE A 180 -15.33 -4.09 10.83
CA ILE A 180 -15.55 -5.37 11.53
C ILE A 180 -17.00 -5.45 12.02
N GLY A 181 -17.51 -4.36 12.61
CA GLY A 181 -18.89 -4.29 13.10
C GLY A 181 -19.93 -4.44 11.99
N ALA A 182 -19.73 -3.79 10.84
CA ALA A 182 -20.60 -3.95 9.67
C ALA A 182 -20.61 -5.38 9.11
N ASN A 183 -19.59 -6.18 9.43
CA ASN A 183 -19.44 -7.57 9.03
C ASN A 183 -19.59 -8.54 10.20
N GLU A 184 -20.30 -8.13 11.26
CA GLU A 184 -20.73 -9.01 12.36
C GLU A 184 -19.56 -9.73 13.05
N GLY A 185 -18.38 -9.09 13.09
CA GLY A 185 -17.18 -9.71 13.66
C GLY A 185 -16.58 -10.83 12.79
N GLY A 186 -16.83 -10.84 11.48
CA GLY A 186 -16.44 -11.96 10.61
C GLY A 186 -14.92 -12.16 10.38
N PHE A 187 -14.06 -11.23 10.81
CA PHE A 187 -12.61 -11.31 10.58
C PHE A 187 -11.79 -10.58 11.66
N VAL A 188 -10.51 -10.94 11.75
CA VAL A 188 -9.47 -10.21 12.51
C VAL A 188 -8.82 -9.20 11.58
N ALA A 189 -8.51 -8.00 12.07
CA ALA A 189 -7.79 -6.99 11.30
C ALA A 189 -6.43 -6.66 11.92
N VAL A 190 -5.42 -6.46 11.07
CA VAL A 190 -4.07 -6.04 11.43
C VAL A 190 -3.74 -4.77 10.65
N VAL A 191 -3.25 -3.73 11.32
CA VAL A 191 -2.85 -2.46 10.69
C VAL A 191 -1.37 -2.23 10.96
N ILE A 192 -0.57 -2.03 9.92
CA ILE A 192 0.90 -2.02 10.04
C ILE A 192 1.49 -0.64 9.78
N GLN A 193 2.58 -0.32 10.48
CA GLN A 193 3.51 0.74 10.13
C GLN A 193 4.65 0.21 9.27
N TYR A 194 5.20 1.05 8.39
CA TYR A 194 6.43 0.75 7.62
C TYR A 194 7.26 2.03 7.42
N ARG A 195 8.57 1.91 7.20
CA ARG A 195 9.43 3.08 6.96
C ARG A 195 9.03 3.83 5.69
N LEU A 196 9.09 5.16 5.75
CA LEU A 196 8.68 6.09 4.69
C LEU A 196 9.83 7.01 4.26
N GLY A 197 9.65 7.72 3.16
CA GLY A 197 10.58 8.74 2.67
C GLY A 197 11.99 8.20 2.44
N ALA A 198 13.01 9.02 2.69
CA ALA A 198 14.40 8.58 2.57
C ALA A 198 14.72 7.42 3.54
N LEU A 199 14.05 7.30 4.68
CA LEU A 199 14.37 6.22 5.64
C LEU A 199 13.82 4.86 5.18
N GLY A 200 12.77 4.85 4.36
CA GLY A 200 12.17 3.66 3.77
C GLY A 200 12.65 3.34 2.35
N PHE A 201 12.97 4.35 1.55
CA PHE A 201 13.11 4.23 0.09
C PHE A 201 14.31 5.01 -0.49
N LEU A 202 15.35 5.26 0.31
CA LEU A 202 16.61 5.79 -0.22
C LEU A 202 17.26 4.75 -1.13
N SER A 203 17.57 5.14 -2.36
CA SER A 203 18.11 4.22 -3.34
C SER A 203 19.34 4.77 -4.04
N SER A 204 20.38 3.95 -4.12
CA SER A 204 21.57 4.12 -4.95
C SER A 204 22.38 2.81 -4.96
N ALA A 205 23.39 2.73 -5.82
CA ALA A 205 24.40 1.66 -5.78
C ALA A 205 25.05 1.51 -4.40
N ASP A 206 25.28 2.63 -3.71
CA ASP A 206 25.92 2.65 -2.41
C ASP A 206 25.03 2.05 -1.30
N VAL A 207 23.73 2.37 -1.33
CA VAL A 207 22.76 1.79 -0.39
C VAL A 207 22.59 0.30 -0.63
N LYS A 208 22.42 -0.14 -1.89
CA LYS A 208 22.23 -1.55 -2.25
C LYS A 208 23.43 -2.41 -1.84
N ALA A 209 24.66 -1.92 -2.03
CA ALA A 209 25.87 -2.67 -1.70
C ALA A 209 26.03 -2.93 -0.19
N ARG A 210 25.42 -2.11 0.68
CA ARG A 210 25.67 -2.09 2.12
C ARG A 210 24.39 -2.11 2.97
N GLY A 211 23.27 -2.51 2.37
CA GLY A 211 21.93 -2.39 2.92
C GLY A 211 20.84 -2.80 1.93
N VAL A 212 19.69 -2.13 1.97
CA VAL A 212 18.53 -2.37 1.09
C VAL A 212 17.90 -1.05 0.65
N VAL A 213 17.41 -1.02 -0.60
CA VAL A 213 16.84 0.19 -1.27
C VAL A 213 15.32 0.29 -1.15
N ASN A 214 14.63 -0.83 -0.90
CA ASN A 214 13.18 -0.92 -0.69
C ASN A 214 12.86 -1.27 0.77
N ALA A 215 13.51 -0.61 1.74
CA ALA A 215 13.42 -0.94 3.15
C ALA A 215 11.96 -0.94 3.66
N GLY A 216 11.13 0.01 3.21
CA GLY A 216 9.71 0.08 3.54
C GLY A 216 8.88 -1.10 3.01
N LEU A 217 9.14 -1.60 1.78
CA LEU A 217 8.47 -2.82 1.29
C LEU A 217 8.90 -4.06 2.07
N LEU A 218 10.16 -4.13 2.50
CA LEU A 218 10.66 -5.24 3.31
C LEU A 218 10.09 -5.21 4.73
N ASP A 219 9.83 -4.03 5.29
CA ASP A 219 9.08 -3.88 6.55
C ASP A 219 7.68 -4.48 6.44
N GLN A 220 6.96 -4.15 5.37
CA GLN A 220 5.63 -4.72 5.10
C GLN A 220 5.70 -6.24 4.93
N ALA A 221 6.66 -6.75 4.14
CA ALA A 221 6.84 -8.19 3.96
C ALA A 221 7.14 -8.92 5.29
N PHE A 222 7.91 -8.28 6.16
CA PHE A 222 8.22 -8.79 7.49
C PHE A 222 7.00 -8.78 8.42
N ALA A 223 6.16 -7.75 8.35
CA ALA A 223 4.88 -7.72 9.06
C ALA A 223 3.94 -8.84 8.57
N LEU A 224 3.91 -9.14 7.27
CA LEU A 224 3.13 -10.27 6.74
C LEU A 224 3.65 -11.62 7.25
N ALA A 225 4.97 -11.80 7.33
CA ALA A 225 5.55 -13.00 7.95
C ALA A 225 5.25 -13.07 9.46
N TRP A 226 5.23 -11.94 10.17
CA TRP A 226 4.76 -11.87 11.55
C TRP A 226 3.31 -12.34 11.68
N VAL A 227 2.42 -11.90 10.77
CA VAL A 227 1.01 -12.34 10.73
C VAL A 227 0.93 -13.86 10.52
N GLN A 228 1.65 -14.41 9.53
CA GLN A 228 1.70 -15.86 9.30
C GLN A 228 2.14 -16.63 10.54
N ARG A 229 3.03 -16.05 11.33
CA ARG A 229 3.62 -16.68 12.50
C ARG A 229 2.77 -16.63 13.77
N PHE A 230 2.05 -15.53 13.99
CA PHE A 230 1.47 -15.23 15.31
C PHE A 230 -0.04 -14.95 15.32
N ILE A 231 -0.70 -14.76 14.17
CA ILE A 231 -2.08 -14.26 14.16
C ILE A 231 -3.10 -15.23 14.76
N ASP A 232 -2.77 -16.52 14.84
CA ASP A 232 -3.58 -17.54 15.52
C ASP A 232 -3.71 -17.30 17.03
N LEU A 233 -2.72 -16.64 17.66
CA LEU A 233 -2.81 -16.21 19.06
C LEU A 233 -3.89 -15.14 19.30
N PHE A 234 -4.31 -14.45 18.23
CA PHE A 234 -5.35 -13.43 18.23
C PHE A 234 -6.68 -13.96 17.66
N GLY A 235 -6.77 -15.27 17.38
CA GLY A 235 -7.97 -15.90 16.80
C GLY A 235 -8.05 -15.85 15.27
N GLY A 236 -7.00 -15.41 14.58
CA GLY A 236 -6.95 -15.36 13.11
C GLY A 236 -6.45 -16.65 12.45
N ASN A 237 -6.83 -16.87 11.19
CA ASN A 237 -6.44 -17.98 10.35
C ASN A 237 -5.35 -17.54 9.37
N ARG A 238 -4.13 -18.03 9.59
CA ARG A 238 -2.94 -17.75 8.76
C ARG A 238 -3.08 -18.18 7.28
N GLY A 239 -3.95 -19.15 6.99
CA GLY A 239 -4.27 -19.61 5.64
C GLY A 239 -5.36 -18.79 4.90
N LYS A 240 -5.97 -17.81 5.58
CA LYS A 240 -7.02 -16.93 5.04
C LYS A 240 -6.67 -15.46 5.24
N VAL A 241 -5.47 -15.08 4.83
CA VAL A 241 -4.96 -13.69 4.92
C VAL A 241 -5.28 -12.94 3.63
N THR A 242 -5.97 -11.82 3.76
CA THR A 242 -6.23 -10.84 2.70
C THR A 242 -5.43 -9.57 3.02
N ILE A 243 -4.50 -9.18 2.13
CA ILE A 243 -3.82 -7.89 2.24
C ILE A 243 -4.65 -6.80 1.57
N ALA A 244 -4.70 -5.61 2.13
CA ALA A 244 -5.43 -4.49 1.56
C ALA A 244 -4.63 -3.20 1.68
N GLY A 245 -4.86 -2.27 0.76
CA GLY A 245 -4.30 -0.94 0.86
C GLY A 245 -5.02 0.06 -0.04
N GLU A 246 -4.73 1.33 0.21
CA GLU A 246 -5.21 2.47 -0.59
C GLU A 246 -4.00 3.28 -1.10
N SER A 247 -4.06 3.83 -2.32
CA SER A 247 -2.99 4.65 -2.90
C SER A 247 -1.64 3.92 -2.91
N ALA A 248 -0.59 4.47 -2.27
CA ALA A 248 0.70 3.79 -2.09
C ALA A 248 0.61 2.46 -1.31
N GLY A 249 -0.41 2.28 -0.48
CA GLY A 249 -0.73 1.02 0.16
C GLY A 249 -1.29 0.00 -0.83
N ALA A 250 -2.15 0.43 -1.76
CA ALA A 250 -2.60 -0.41 -2.88
C ALA A 250 -1.46 -0.69 -3.88
N GLY A 251 -0.56 0.27 -4.09
CA GLY A 251 0.70 0.07 -4.81
C GLY A 251 1.60 -0.95 -4.09
N SER A 252 1.65 -0.92 -2.76
CA SER A 252 2.33 -1.93 -1.95
C SER A 252 1.69 -3.32 -2.11
N VAL A 253 0.35 -3.42 -2.10
CA VAL A 253 -0.36 -4.68 -2.42
C VAL A 253 0.07 -5.18 -3.80
N MET A 254 0.06 -4.33 -4.83
CA MET A 254 0.57 -4.67 -6.16
C MET A 254 2.01 -5.18 -6.10
N TYR A 255 2.94 -4.47 -5.44
CA TYR A 255 4.33 -4.92 -5.29
C TYR A 255 4.44 -6.27 -4.56
N HIS A 256 3.63 -6.54 -3.55
CA HIS A 256 3.58 -7.86 -2.88
C HIS A 256 3.05 -8.97 -3.81
N THR A 257 2.08 -8.65 -4.70
CA THR A 257 1.69 -9.60 -5.75
C THR A 257 2.82 -9.86 -6.73
N LEU A 258 3.66 -8.88 -7.02
CA LEU A 258 4.76 -9.04 -7.98
C LEU A 258 6.07 -9.55 -7.33
N ALA A 259 6.15 -9.54 -6.01
CA ALA A 259 7.38 -9.86 -5.28
C ALA A 259 7.99 -11.20 -5.70
N VAL A 260 9.29 -11.20 -5.93
CA VAL A 260 10.08 -12.39 -6.30
C VAL A 260 9.46 -13.12 -7.49
N ASP A 261 9.11 -12.40 -8.55
CA ASP A 261 8.56 -12.95 -9.79
C ASP A 261 7.23 -13.70 -9.62
N GLY A 262 6.44 -13.39 -8.58
CA GLY A 262 5.20 -14.12 -8.28
C GLY A 262 5.44 -15.56 -7.78
N SER A 263 6.66 -15.89 -7.34
CA SER A 263 7.05 -17.25 -6.93
C SER A 263 6.74 -17.59 -5.46
N LEU A 264 6.29 -16.62 -4.66
CA LEU A 264 5.91 -16.85 -3.26
C LEU A 264 4.56 -17.55 -3.11
N GLY A 265 3.73 -17.58 -4.18
CA GLY A 265 2.41 -18.20 -4.16
C GLY A 265 1.53 -17.57 -3.08
N THR A 266 1.01 -18.39 -2.16
CA THR A 266 0.19 -17.93 -1.03
C THR A 266 0.94 -17.90 0.30
N THR A 267 2.28 -17.90 0.29
CA THR A 267 3.10 -18.04 1.51
C THR A 267 2.85 -16.92 2.52
N LEU A 268 2.66 -15.68 2.06
CA LEU A 268 2.47 -14.51 2.93
C LEU A 268 1.00 -14.07 3.02
N PHE A 269 0.25 -14.22 1.94
CA PHE A 269 -1.16 -13.87 1.85
C PHE A 269 -1.85 -14.71 0.78
N ARG A 270 -3.18 -14.82 0.88
CA ARG A 270 -4.01 -15.55 -0.07
C ARG A 270 -4.70 -14.60 -1.06
N ASN A 271 -5.27 -13.50 -0.59
CA ASN A 271 -6.01 -12.55 -1.44
C ASN A 271 -5.48 -11.13 -1.26
N GLY A 272 -5.81 -10.23 -2.20
CA GLY A 272 -5.49 -8.81 -2.11
C GLY A 272 -6.70 -7.90 -2.38
N ILE A 273 -6.70 -6.71 -1.77
CA ILE A 273 -7.58 -5.59 -2.12
C ILE A 273 -6.69 -4.38 -2.46
N ALA A 274 -6.77 -3.90 -3.70
CA ALA A 274 -6.00 -2.74 -4.16
C ALA A 274 -6.96 -1.59 -4.52
N ALA A 275 -7.19 -0.68 -3.56
CA ALA A 275 -7.98 0.53 -3.79
C ALA A 275 -7.08 1.65 -4.33
N SER A 276 -7.24 2.01 -5.61
CA SER A 276 -6.44 3.03 -6.28
C SER A 276 -4.93 2.73 -6.24
N PRO A 277 -4.44 1.62 -6.84
CA PRO A 277 -3.03 1.26 -6.82
C PRO A 277 -2.15 2.37 -7.38
N TYR A 278 -1.32 2.99 -6.53
CA TYR A 278 -0.40 4.05 -6.93
C TYR A 278 0.87 3.48 -7.57
N LEU A 279 0.99 3.68 -8.89
CA LEU A 279 2.15 3.29 -9.67
C LEU A 279 2.85 4.52 -10.25
N PRO A 280 3.82 5.11 -9.51
CA PRO A 280 4.66 6.18 -10.05
C PRO A 280 5.63 5.61 -11.10
N PHE A 281 6.30 6.51 -11.81
CA PHE A 281 7.41 6.15 -12.69
C PHE A 281 8.45 5.31 -11.92
N HIS A 282 8.68 4.09 -12.38
CA HIS A 282 9.48 3.08 -11.73
C HIS A 282 10.91 3.06 -12.29
N TYR A 283 11.89 3.22 -11.41
CA TYR A 283 13.32 3.28 -11.76
C TYR A 283 14.07 2.04 -11.26
N ASP A 284 15.14 1.67 -11.96
CA ASP A 284 16.17 0.81 -11.38
C ASP A 284 16.84 1.53 -10.21
N TYR A 285 17.24 0.76 -9.19
CA TYR A 285 17.74 1.29 -7.92
C TYR A 285 18.97 2.22 -8.05
N ASP A 286 19.79 2.04 -9.08
CA ASP A 286 21.01 2.80 -9.36
C ASP A 286 20.85 3.76 -10.56
N ALA A 287 19.63 3.92 -11.09
CA ALA A 287 19.35 4.87 -12.14
C ALA A 287 19.67 6.32 -11.71
N ALA A 288 19.79 7.20 -12.70
CA ALA A 288 20.17 8.60 -12.48
C ALA A 288 19.20 9.33 -11.54
N PHE A 289 17.89 9.05 -11.63
CA PHE A 289 16.87 9.68 -10.78
C PHE A 289 17.08 9.37 -9.28
N PRO A 290 17.00 8.10 -8.81
CA PRO A 290 17.22 7.79 -7.40
C PRO A 290 18.63 8.17 -6.93
N THR A 291 19.66 7.98 -7.76
CA THR A 291 21.04 8.37 -7.42
C THR A 291 21.20 9.87 -7.19
N ALA A 292 20.56 10.72 -8.00
CA ALA A 292 20.58 12.16 -7.78
C ALA A 292 19.87 12.56 -6.47
N ARG A 293 18.79 11.86 -6.08
CA ARG A 293 18.09 12.12 -4.81
C ARG A 293 18.88 11.62 -3.61
N TYR A 294 19.62 10.52 -3.75
CA TYR A 294 20.61 10.08 -2.76
C TYR A 294 21.67 11.16 -2.50
N GLN A 295 22.21 11.76 -3.57
CA GLN A 295 23.21 12.83 -3.46
C GLN A 295 22.64 14.10 -2.86
N ALA A 296 21.45 14.55 -3.30
CA ALA A 296 20.77 15.71 -2.74
C ALA A 296 20.42 15.52 -1.26
N PHE A 297 19.94 14.34 -0.88
CA PHE A 297 19.70 13.97 0.51
C PHE A 297 20.99 14.03 1.34
N ALA A 298 22.08 13.45 0.83
CA ALA A 298 23.39 13.51 1.48
C ALA A 298 23.92 14.94 1.63
N GLU A 299 23.75 15.79 0.62
CA GLU A 299 24.11 17.20 0.68
C GLU A 299 23.33 17.93 1.78
N LYS A 300 22.00 17.79 1.79
CA LYS A 300 21.13 18.45 2.79
C LYS A 300 21.35 17.92 4.21
N ALA A 301 21.78 16.67 4.36
CA ALA A 301 22.20 16.11 5.63
C ALA A 301 23.63 16.53 6.04
N GLY A 302 24.37 17.24 5.19
CA GLY A 302 25.76 17.64 5.42
C GLY A 302 26.74 16.45 5.40
N CYS A 303 26.58 15.57 4.41
CA CYS A 303 27.41 14.37 4.17
C CYS A 303 28.06 14.32 2.78
N SER A 304 27.82 15.30 1.90
CA SER A 304 28.32 15.30 0.51
C SER A 304 29.85 15.29 0.38
N SER A 305 30.58 15.84 1.36
CA SER A 305 32.05 15.83 1.40
C SER A 305 32.65 14.63 2.13
N SER A 306 31.82 13.70 2.63
CA SER A 306 32.31 12.51 3.34
C SER A 306 32.97 11.53 2.37
N VAL A 307 34.09 10.94 2.77
CA VAL A 307 34.71 9.81 2.07
C VAL A 307 33.77 8.60 2.05
N ASP A 308 32.98 8.42 3.12
CA ASP A 308 31.92 7.42 3.20
C ASP A 308 30.58 8.11 3.49
N VAL A 309 29.81 8.35 2.42
CA VAL A 309 28.54 9.08 2.49
C VAL A 309 27.50 8.32 3.30
N LEU A 310 27.28 7.03 3.04
CA LEU A 310 26.29 6.24 3.78
C LEU A 310 26.66 6.09 5.26
N ALA A 311 27.93 5.93 5.61
CA ALA A 311 28.35 5.89 7.01
C ALA A 311 28.11 7.23 7.71
N CYS A 312 28.39 8.35 7.04
CA CYS A 312 28.04 9.68 7.53
C CYS A 312 26.54 9.81 7.78
N LEU A 313 25.71 9.41 6.81
CA LEU A 313 24.25 9.42 6.91
C LEU A 313 23.75 8.58 8.10
N ARG A 314 24.30 7.37 8.30
CA ARG A 314 23.98 6.51 9.45
C ARG A 314 24.34 7.16 10.78
N GLY A 315 25.34 8.04 10.81
CA GLY A 315 25.79 8.75 12.01
C GLY A 315 25.03 10.05 12.33
N LYS A 316 24.12 10.52 11.47
CA LYS A 316 23.35 11.75 11.71
C LYS A 316 22.24 11.56 12.75
N ASP A 317 21.86 12.62 13.44
CA ASP A 317 20.67 12.62 14.27
C ASP A 317 19.41 12.46 13.41
N SER A 318 18.33 11.95 14.01
CA SER A 318 17.09 11.65 13.29
C SER A 318 16.52 12.90 12.61
N MET A 319 16.40 14.00 13.35
CA MET A 319 15.76 15.22 12.86
C MET A 319 16.48 15.80 11.64
N THR A 320 17.82 15.78 11.62
CA THR A 320 18.60 16.18 10.45
C THR A 320 18.25 15.34 9.21
N LEU A 321 18.11 14.03 9.35
CA LEU A 321 17.70 13.17 8.23
C LEU A 321 16.25 13.43 7.81
N GLN A 322 15.35 13.66 8.76
CA GLN A 322 13.94 13.96 8.45
C GLN A 322 13.81 15.28 7.66
N LEU A 323 14.50 16.33 8.10
CA LEU A 323 14.55 17.62 7.40
C LEU A 323 15.20 17.50 6.02
N ALA A 324 16.30 16.74 5.90
CA ALA A 324 16.93 16.48 4.61
C ALA A 324 16.00 15.73 3.65
N SER A 325 15.26 14.73 4.15
CA SER A 325 14.27 13.96 3.38
C SER A 325 13.14 14.85 2.88
N ALA A 326 12.55 15.66 3.77
CA ALA A 326 11.48 16.58 3.45
C ALA A 326 11.93 17.64 2.42
N ASN A 327 13.07 18.30 2.64
CA ASN A 327 13.59 19.32 1.74
C ASN A 327 13.96 18.74 0.36
N THR A 328 14.47 17.51 0.30
CA THR A 328 14.73 16.85 -0.99
C THR A 328 13.43 16.62 -1.75
N THR A 329 12.33 16.30 -1.06
CA THR A 329 11.00 16.14 -1.68
C THR A 329 10.40 17.47 -2.09
N PHE A 330 10.46 18.52 -1.26
CA PHE A 330 9.87 19.82 -1.60
C PHE A 330 10.51 20.54 -2.80
N GLU A 331 11.74 20.14 -3.19
CA GLU A 331 12.42 20.65 -4.39
C GLU A 331 12.04 19.88 -5.67
N GLN A 332 11.15 18.88 -5.59
CA GLN A 332 10.66 18.13 -6.75
C GLN A 332 9.54 18.90 -7.49
N PRO A 333 9.21 18.52 -8.74
CA PRO A 333 8.03 19.04 -9.44
C PRO A 333 6.75 18.87 -8.61
N TYR A 334 5.74 19.70 -8.87
CA TYR A 334 4.50 19.68 -8.09
C TYR A 334 3.90 18.27 -7.99
N GLY A 335 3.53 17.84 -6.78
CA GLY A 335 2.92 16.52 -6.54
C GLY A 335 3.91 15.35 -6.49
N PHE A 336 5.19 15.56 -6.80
CA PHE A 336 6.20 14.49 -6.80
C PHE A 336 6.68 14.11 -5.42
N TRP A 337 7.14 12.86 -5.36
CA TRP A 337 7.88 12.26 -4.26
C TRP A 337 9.35 12.11 -4.65
N ALA A 338 10.27 12.30 -3.71
CA ALA A 338 11.70 12.06 -3.97
C ALA A 338 12.11 10.59 -3.77
N PHE A 339 11.37 9.84 -2.95
CA PHE A 339 11.71 8.50 -2.51
C PHE A 339 10.47 7.61 -2.58
N TYR A 340 10.56 6.52 -3.33
CA TYR A 340 9.50 5.53 -3.55
C TYR A 340 10.12 4.23 -4.09
N PRO A 341 9.37 3.13 -4.22
CA PRO A 341 9.92 1.84 -4.62
C PRO A 341 10.68 1.83 -5.95
N VAL A 342 11.73 1.02 -6.02
CA VAL A 342 12.60 0.83 -7.19
C VAL A 342 12.71 -0.65 -7.58
N THR A 343 13.13 -0.94 -8.81
CA THR A 343 13.55 -2.29 -9.21
C THR A 343 14.91 -2.57 -8.59
N ASP A 344 14.97 -3.58 -7.71
CA ASP A 344 16.15 -3.92 -6.90
C ASP A 344 16.80 -5.26 -7.27
N GLY A 345 16.25 -5.95 -8.28
CA GLY A 345 16.73 -7.23 -8.78
C GLY A 345 16.51 -8.42 -7.85
N VAL A 346 15.85 -8.21 -6.70
CA VAL A 346 15.70 -9.23 -5.65
C VAL A 346 14.23 -9.38 -5.24
N TYR A 347 13.67 -8.34 -4.63
CA TYR A 347 12.28 -8.30 -4.21
C TYR A 347 11.39 -7.86 -5.38
N ILE A 348 11.74 -6.75 -6.03
CA ILE A 348 11.14 -6.28 -7.29
C ILE A 348 12.17 -6.47 -8.39
N LYS A 349 11.93 -7.45 -9.25
CA LYS A 349 12.95 -7.94 -10.20
C LYS A 349 12.83 -7.37 -11.60
N SER A 350 11.67 -6.80 -11.93
CA SER A 350 11.38 -6.22 -13.24
C SER A 350 10.32 -5.14 -13.09
N LEU A 351 10.18 -4.31 -14.12
CA LEU A 351 9.12 -3.31 -14.21
C LEU A 351 7.74 -3.95 -13.95
N PRO A 352 6.93 -3.35 -13.05
CA PRO A 352 5.60 -3.88 -12.75
C PRO A 352 4.70 -4.07 -13.96
N THR A 353 4.67 -3.14 -14.92
CA THR A 353 3.87 -3.30 -16.16
C THR A 353 4.25 -4.53 -16.96
N GLU A 354 5.55 -4.80 -17.11
CA GLU A 354 6.04 -5.96 -17.86
C GLU A 354 5.78 -7.28 -17.13
N GLN A 355 5.88 -7.29 -15.80
CA GLN A 355 5.56 -8.49 -15.03
C GLN A 355 4.06 -8.79 -14.99
N MET A 356 3.20 -7.76 -14.85
CA MET A 356 1.74 -7.92 -14.88
C MET A 356 1.26 -8.53 -16.20
N LYS A 357 1.83 -8.09 -17.34
CA LYS A 357 1.57 -8.70 -18.67
C LYS A 357 1.87 -10.20 -18.70
N GLN A 358 2.86 -10.65 -17.95
CA GLN A 358 3.25 -12.07 -17.86
C GLN A 358 2.41 -12.87 -16.87
N LYS A 359 1.48 -12.22 -16.14
CA LYS A 359 0.60 -12.83 -15.12
C LYS A 359 1.36 -13.58 -14.01
N ARG A 360 2.61 -13.18 -13.77
CA ARG A 360 3.47 -13.74 -12.73
C ARG A 360 3.21 -13.02 -11.41
N VAL A 361 2.18 -13.47 -10.70
CA VAL A 361 1.71 -12.85 -9.45
C VAL A 361 1.63 -13.86 -8.30
N ASN A 362 1.77 -13.39 -7.07
CA ASN A 362 1.48 -14.08 -5.80
C ASN A 362 -0.02 -13.91 -5.45
N GLY A 363 -0.54 -14.74 -4.54
CA GLY A 363 -1.96 -14.75 -4.15
C GLY A 363 -2.89 -15.38 -5.20
N GLU A 364 -4.14 -15.66 -4.82
CA GLU A 364 -5.14 -16.36 -5.64
C GLU A 364 -6.19 -15.42 -6.22
N ARG A 365 -6.59 -14.40 -5.44
CA ARG A 365 -7.70 -13.52 -5.80
C ARG A 365 -7.40 -12.06 -5.50
N LEU A 366 -8.02 -11.19 -6.29
CA LEU A 366 -7.82 -9.75 -6.16
C LEU A 366 -9.13 -8.96 -6.33
N LEU A 367 -9.45 -8.10 -5.38
CA LEU A 367 -10.44 -7.03 -5.57
C LEU A 367 -9.68 -5.74 -5.85
N VAL A 368 -9.93 -5.12 -6.99
CA VAL A 368 -9.24 -3.90 -7.41
C VAL A 368 -10.27 -2.81 -7.66
N GLY A 369 -9.95 -1.58 -7.31
CA GLY A 369 -10.73 -0.47 -7.81
C GLY A 369 -9.97 0.84 -7.88
N HIS A 370 -10.67 1.88 -8.29
CA HIS A 370 -10.16 3.24 -8.35
C HIS A 370 -11.31 4.23 -8.14
N ASN A 371 -10.97 5.45 -7.72
CA ASN A 371 -11.90 6.56 -7.67
C ASN A 371 -12.11 7.14 -9.07
N ALA A 372 -13.27 7.74 -9.31
CA ALA A 372 -13.59 8.30 -10.62
C ALA A 372 -12.73 9.53 -10.99
N ASN A 373 -12.25 10.29 -9.99
CA ASN A 373 -11.46 11.51 -10.14
C ASN A 373 -10.12 11.45 -9.37
N GLU A 374 -9.19 10.56 -9.76
CA GLU A 374 -7.89 10.41 -9.06
C GLU A 374 -6.96 11.63 -9.19
N GLY A 375 -6.94 12.25 -10.38
CA GLY A 375 -5.92 13.24 -10.75
C GLY A 375 -5.95 14.60 -10.03
N PRO A 376 -7.10 15.23 -9.74
CA PRO A 376 -7.16 16.64 -9.34
C PRO A 376 -6.29 17.06 -8.16
N LEU A 377 -6.09 16.18 -7.18
CA LEU A 377 -5.25 16.43 -6.01
C LEU A 377 -3.74 16.42 -6.36
N LEU A 378 -3.37 15.72 -7.42
CA LEU A 378 -2.00 15.27 -7.70
C LEU A 378 -1.37 15.98 -8.91
N THR A 379 -2.17 16.76 -9.64
CA THR A 379 -1.72 17.55 -10.78
C THR A 379 -1.56 19.03 -10.44
N PRO A 380 -0.60 19.76 -11.04
CA PRO A 380 -0.45 21.20 -10.84
C PRO A 380 -1.75 21.94 -11.18
N PRO A 381 -2.22 22.92 -10.36
CA PRO A 381 -3.53 23.56 -10.51
C PRO A 381 -3.58 24.68 -11.57
N ASN A 382 -2.55 24.82 -12.40
CA ASN A 382 -2.36 25.96 -13.30
C ASN A 382 -1.99 25.55 -14.74
N ILE A 383 -2.43 24.39 -15.19
CA ILE A 383 -2.23 23.92 -16.57
C ILE A 383 -3.35 24.50 -17.45
N VAL A 384 -3.08 25.62 -18.12
CA VAL A 384 -4.11 26.39 -18.85
C VAL A 384 -3.93 26.37 -20.36
N SER A 385 -2.75 25.98 -20.86
CA SER A 385 -2.43 25.89 -22.28
C SER A 385 -1.82 24.53 -22.67
N VAL A 386 -1.82 24.22 -23.96
CA VAL A 386 -1.14 23.02 -24.50
C VAL A 386 0.35 23.06 -24.22
N ALA A 387 0.96 24.26 -24.18
CA ALA A 387 2.36 24.43 -23.84
C ALA A 387 2.65 24.09 -22.37
N ASP A 388 1.77 24.49 -21.45
CA ASP A 388 1.88 24.12 -20.03
C ASP A 388 1.75 22.61 -19.87
N LEU A 389 0.74 22.01 -20.50
CA LEU A 389 0.49 20.58 -20.48
C LEU A 389 1.69 19.79 -21.03
N THR A 390 2.23 20.21 -22.18
CA THR A 390 3.42 19.58 -22.80
C THR A 390 4.65 19.70 -21.89
N SER A 391 4.83 20.84 -21.22
CA SER A 391 5.95 21.05 -20.31
C SER A 391 5.83 20.17 -19.07
N TRP A 392 4.63 20.06 -18.50
CA TRP A 392 4.37 19.17 -17.39
C TRP A 392 4.54 17.69 -17.77
N LEU A 393 4.03 17.24 -18.93
CA LEU A 393 4.22 15.85 -19.38
C LEU A 393 5.69 15.44 -19.51
N LYS A 394 6.58 16.36 -19.92
CA LYS A 394 8.03 16.11 -19.98
C LYS A 394 8.66 15.98 -18.59
N LEU A 395 8.11 16.66 -17.59
CA LEU A 395 8.55 16.52 -16.20
C LEU A 395 8.01 15.23 -15.59
N GLU A 396 6.75 14.91 -15.88
CA GLU A 396 6.05 13.74 -15.37
C GLU A 396 6.66 12.44 -15.90
N PHE A 397 6.84 12.38 -17.21
CA PHE A 397 7.31 11.21 -17.93
C PHE A 397 8.56 11.56 -18.75
N PRO A 398 9.74 11.62 -18.10
CA PRO A 398 10.96 12.15 -18.71
C PRO A 398 11.48 11.34 -19.92
N ASN A 399 11.01 10.10 -20.08
CA ASN A 399 11.40 9.21 -21.17
C ASN A 399 10.50 9.30 -22.41
N LEU A 400 9.45 10.14 -22.40
CA LEU A 400 8.59 10.33 -23.57
C LEU A 400 9.31 11.11 -24.68
N SER A 401 9.24 10.58 -25.90
CA SER A 401 9.60 11.33 -27.10
C SER A 401 8.55 12.41 -27.43
N ALA A 402 8.93 13.40 -28.23
CA ALA A 402 7.99 14.42 -28.71
C ALA A 402 6.79 13.81 -29.45
N GLY A 403 7.03 12.77 -30.28
CA GLY A 403 5.96 12.06 -30.99
C GLY A 403 4.99 11.35 -30.05
N GLN A 404 5.48 10.72 -28.98
CA GLN A 404 4.62 10.09 -27.98
C GLN A 404 3.82 11.12 -27.17
N ILE A 405 4.37 12.30 -26.90
CA ILE A 405 3.60 13.39 -26.31
C ILE A 405 2.47 13.79 -27.26
N ASP A 406 2.76 13.97 -28.56
CA ASP A 406 1.72 14.28 -29.55
C ASP A 406 0.64 13.18 -29.62
N GLU A 407 1.02 11.91 -29.50
CA GLU A 407 0.09 10.77 -29.41
C GLU A 407 -0.77 10.83 -28.14
N ILE A 408 -0.19 11.10 -26.96
CA ILE A 408 -0.94 11.27 -25.70
C ILE A 408 -1.94 12.42 -25.84
N LEU A 409 -1.52 13.52 -26.45
CA LEU A 409 -2.39 14.64 -26.72
C LEU A 409 -3.52 14.23 -27.69
N ALA A 410 -3.22 13.54 -28.78
CA ALA A 410 -4.24 13.08 -29.73
C ALA A 410 -5.25 12.09 -29.10
N ALA A 411 -4.79 11.19 -28.23
CA ALA A 411 -5.62 10.22 -27.52
C ALA A 411 -6.54 10.88 -26.46
N ASN A 412 -6.20 12.09 -26.02
CA ASN A 412 -6.94 12.87 -25.02
C ASN A 412 -7.36 14.24 -25.58
N PRO A 413 -8.27 14.33 -26.57
CA PRO A 413 -8.61 15.60 -27.20
C PRO A 413 -9.41 16.52 -26.26
N THR A 414 -9.23 17.85 -26.38
CA THR A 414 -10.09 18.86 -25.70
C THR A 414 -11.08 19.49 -26.68
N LYS A 415 -12.38 19.50 -26.36
CA LYS A 415 -13.38 20.27 -27.14
C LYS A 415 -13.50 21.69 -26.57
N THR A 416 -12.77 22.65 -27.13
CA THR A 416 -12.73 24.04 -26.66
C THR A 416 -13.78 24.91 -27.35
N GLY A 417 -14.99 24.96 -26.80
CA GLY A 417 -16.00 25.99 -27.07
C GLY A 417 -16.55 26.57 -25.76
N ALA A 418 -16.69 27.90 -25.67
CA ALA A 418 -17.06 28.62 -24.43
C ALA A 418 -18.48 28.29 -23.88
N ASN A 419 -19.30 27.57 -24.65
CA ASN A 419 -20.65 27.11 -24.29
C ASN A 419 -20.79 25.57 -24.37
N ASP A 420 -19.71 24.82 -24.55
CA ASP A 420 -19.79 23.37 -24.71
C ASP A 420 -20.03 22.64 -23.38
N THR A 421 -20.67 21.49 -23.50
CA THR A 421 -21.28 20.71 -22.41
C THR A 421 -20.26 20.29 -21.35
N ARG A 422 -20.67 20.42 -20.08
CA ARG A 422 -19.92 20.00 -18.90
C ARG A 422 -19.98 18.47 -18.78
N PHE A 423 -18.82 17.82 -18.69
CA PHE A 423 -18.68 16.37 -18.74
C PHE A 423 -17.79 15.86 -17.61
N GLU A 424 -18.34 15.90 -16.40
CA GLU A 424 -17.82 15.16 -15.26
C GLU A 424 -18.42 13.77 -15.29
N THR A 425 -17.65 12.75 -14.92
CA THR A 425 -18.30 11.55 -14.44
C THR A 425 -18.84 11.82 -13.04
N ASN A 426 -20.15 12.06 -12.97
CA ASN A 426 -20.89 11.99 -11.71
C ASN A 426 -21.18 10.53 -11.33
N GLY A 427 -20.69 9.56 -12.14
CA GLY A 427 -21.01 8.14 -12.05
C GLY A 427 -22.47 7.78 -12.32
N LEU A 428 -23.32 8.73 -12.69
CA LEU A 428 -24.76 8.58 -12.94
C LEU A 428 -25.09 8.53 -14.44
N THR A 429 -24.31 9.27 -15.24
CA THR A 429 -24.36 9.27 -16.71
C THR A 429 -23.09 8.63 -17.28
N GLY A 430 -23.23 7.71 -18.24
CA GLY A 430 -22.07 7.06 -18.87
C GLY A 430 -21.30 7.93 -19.88
N LEU A 431 -20.16 7.41 -20.35
CA LEU A 431 -19.30 7.85 -21.47
C LEU A 431 -18.65 9.26 -21.42
N THR A 432 -18.32 9.82 -20.26
CA THR A 432 -17.80 11.21 -20.23
C THR A 432 -16.59 11.42 -19.32
N ALA A 433 -15.39 11.12 -19.82
CA ALA A 433 -14.12 11.47 -19.17
C ALA A 433 -13.20 12.31 -20.06
N PHE A 434 -13.72 13.37 -20.68
CA PHE A 434 -12.93 14.14 -21.64
C PHE A 434 -12.73 15.62 -21.30
N ASP A 435 -13.73 16.37 -20.84
CA ASP A 435 -13.62 17.84 -20.98
C ASP A 435 -13.84 18.71 -19.71
N VAL A 436 -14.62 18.31 -18.70
CA VAL A 436 -14.87 19.16 -17.50
C VAL A 436 -15.08 18.33 -16.24
N SER A 437 -14.39 18.60 -15.14
CA SER A 437 -14.86 18.18 -13.81
C SER A 437 -15.18 19.40 -12.96
N GLN A 438 -15.81 19.18 -11.82
CA GLN A 438 -16.00 20.23 -10.81
C GLN A 438 -14.66 20.82 -10.29
N SER A 439 -13.53 20.17 -10.60
CA SER A 439 -12.19 20.57 -10.18
C SER A 439 -11.30 21.14 -11.29
N GLY A 440 -11.72 21.09 -12.56
CA GLY A 440 -10.88 21.51 -13.68
C GLY A 440 -11.62 21.60 -15.01
N THR A 441 -11.13 22.45 -15.91
CA THR A 441 -11.66 22.64 -17.27
C THR A 441 -10.52 22.65 -18.29
N GLY A 442 -10.82 22.31 -19.55
CA GLY A 442 -9.87 22.42 -20.65
C GLY A 442 -8.57 21.63 -20.39
N GLN A 443 -7.43 22.31 -20.47
CA GLN A 443 -6.11 21.65 -20.30
C GLN A 443 -5.87 21.17 -18.86
N GLN A 444 -6.48 21.81 -17.85
CA GLN A 444 -6.37 21.35 -16.47
C GLN A 444 -7.09 20.02 -16.30
N GLN A 445 -8.33 19.89 -16.80
CA GLN A 445 -9.05 18.63 -16.73
C GLN A 445 -8.33 17.52 -17.49
N ARG A 446 -7.76 17.86 -18.65
CA ARG A 446 -6.98 16.92 -19.43
C ARG A 446 -5.75 16.43 -18.68
N ALA A 447 -5.03 17.30 -17.96
CA ALA A 447 -3.93 16.91 -17.11
C ALA A 447 -4.41 15.96 -15.99
N ASN A 448 -5.52 16.29 -15.32
CA ASN A 448 -6.12 15.45 -14.28
C ASN A 448 -6.43 14.05 -14.81
N ASN A 449 -7.03 13.95 -16.00
CA ASN A 449 -7.38 12.66 -16.62
C ASN A 449 -6.14 11.87 -17.04
N ILE A 450 -5.15 12.52 -17.66
CA ILE A 450 -3.89 11.88 -18.06
C ILE A 450 -3.20 11.29 -16.84
N TYR A 451 -3.06 12.07 -15.75
CA TYR A 451 -2.43 11.58 -14.53
C TYR A 451 -3.23 10.45 -13.88
N ALA A 452 -4.55 10.59 -13.78
CA ALA A 452 -5.41 9.54 -13.24
C ALA A 452 -5.24 8.22 -13.98
N GLU A 453 -5.23 8.25 -15.31
CA GLU A 453 -5.12 7.06 -16.14
C GLU A 453 -3.74 6.43 -16.09
N ALA A 454 -2.68 7.21 -16.25
CA ALA A 454 -1.32 6.71 -16.25
C ALA A 454 -0.89 6.13 -14.89
N THR A 455 -1.39 6.69 -13.78
CA THR A 455 -0.82 6.46 -12.45
C THR A 455 -1.69 5.57 -11.54
N PHE A 456 -3.00 5.50 -11.78
CA PHE A 456 -3.94 4.75 -10.92
C PHE A 456 -4.88 3.85 -11.72
N VAL A 457 -5.63 4.46 -12.64
CA VAL A 457 -6.77 3.78 -13.27
C VAL A 457 -6.31 2.68 -14.21
N CYS A 458 -5.41 2.96 -15.16
CA CYS A 458 -4.95 1.90 -16.05
C CYS A 458 -4.07 0.85 -15.34
N PRO A 459 -3.19 1.22 -14.38
CA PRO A 459 -2.54 0.24 -13.51
C PRO A 459 -3.53 -0.71 -12.81
N SER A 460 -4.70 -0.21 -12.37
CA SER A 460 -5.75 -1.05 -11.76
C SER A 460 -6.38 -2.06 -12.73
N TYR A 461 -6.52 -1.70 -14.00
CA TYR A 461 -6.99 -2.60 -15.07
C TYR A 461 -5.93 -3.67 -15.36
N TRP A 462 -4.67 -3.27 -15.50
CA TRP A 462 -3.57 -4.19 -15.78
C TRP A 462 -3.33 -5.17 -14.65
N LEU A 463 -3.51 -4.73 -13.41
CA LEU A 463 -3.45 -5.58 -12.24
C LEU A 463 -4.62 -6.57 -12.20
N SER A 464 -5.81 -6.16 -12.64
CA SER A 464 -6.95 -7.07 -12.80
C SER A 464 -6.68 -8.14 -13.87
N ASP A 465 -6.11 -7.76 -15.01
CA ASP A 465 -5.69 -8.69 -16.08
C ASP A 465 -4.65 -9.70 -15.60
N ALA A 466 -3.71 -9.28 -14.74
CA ALA A 466 -2.68 -10.14 -14.16
C ALA A 466 -3.26 -11.28 -13.29
N PHE A 467 -4.51 -11.12 -12.82
CA PHE A 467 -5.27 -12.08 -12.01
C PHE A 467 -6.38 -12.79 -12.79
N THR A 468 -6.11 -13.14 -14.05
CA THR A 468 -7.03 -13.94 -14.88
C THR A 468 -6.46 -15.34 -15.13
N SER A 469 -7.28 -16.37 -14.89
CA SER A 469 -7.08 -17.81 -15.17
C SER A 469 -5.65 -18.39 -14.91
N PRO A 470 -5.44 -19.22 -13.87
CA PRO A 470 -6.43 -19.85 -13.00
C PRO A 470 -6.93 -18.94 -11.86
N LYS A 471 -6.36 -17.74 -11.74
CA LYS A 471 -6.70 -16.74 -10.70
C LYS A 471 -7.96 -15.98 -11.06
N SER A 472 -8.46 -15.19 -10.13
CA SER A 472 -9.66 -14.37 -10.36
C SER A 472 -9.50 -12.98 -9.78
N SER A 473 -9.99 -11.99 -10.49
CA SER A 473 -10.12 -10.62 -9.99
C SER A 473 -11.53 -10.09 -10.17
N TRP A 474 -11.86 -9.07 -9.39
CA TRP A 474 -13.07 -8.27 -9.51
C TRP A 474 -12.67 -6.80 -9.50
N HIS A 475 -13.39 -5.99 -10.28
CA HIS A 475 -13.04 -4.59 -10.47
C HIS A 475 -14.19 -3.66 -10.08
N TYR A 476 -13.88 -2.54 -9.41
CA TYR A 476 -14.84 -1.47 -9.15
C TYR A 476 -14.32 -0.07 -9.52
N GLN A 477 -15.25 0.83 -9.84
CA GLN A 477 -15.02 2.27 -9.81
C GLN A 477 -15.86 2.87 -8.70
N TYR A 478 -15.25 3.65 -7.80
CA TYR A 478 -15.97 4.45 -6.82
C TYR A 478 -16.31 5.81 -7.42
N SER A 479 -17.60 6.15 -7.43
CA SER A 479 -18.10 7.32 -8.15
C SER A 479 -19.00 8.24 -7.33
N VAL A 480 -19.09 8.04 -6.00
CA VAL A 480 -19.85 8.96 -5.13
C VAL A 480 -19.25 10.38 -5.22
N PRO A 481 -19.98 11.37 -5.75
CA PRO A 481 -19.39 12.68 -6.05
C PRO A 481 -18.81 13.37 -4.79
N PHE A 482 -17.61 13.96 -4.84
CA PHE A 482 -16.75 14.22 -6.00
C PHE A 482 -15.78 13.07 -6.36
N ALA A 483 -15.79 11.93 -5.64
CA ALA A 483 -14.97 10.74 -5.93
C ALA A 483 -13.50 11.04 -6.28
N TRP A 484 -12.88 11.93 -5.50
CA TRP A 484 -11.46 12.27 -5.65
C TRP A 484 -10.58 11.15 -5.07
N HIS A 485 -9.27 11.20 -5.33
CA HIS A 485 -8.32 10.25 -4.72
C HIS A 485 -8.53 10.15 -3.19
N THR A 486 -8.50 8.95 -2.61
CA THR A 486 -8.79 8.62 -1.20
C THR A 486 -10.22 8.86 -0.69
N ALA A 487 -11.15 9.33 -1.53
CA ALA A 487 -12.52 9.68 -1.08
C ALA A 487 -13.37 8.48 -0.63
N ASP A 488 -12.93 7.28 -0.96
CA ASP A 488 -13.53 6.00 -0.61
C ASP A 488 -13.19 5.54 0.82
N ILE A 489 -12.05 5.95 1.40
CA ILE A 489 -11.60 5.53 2.74
C ILE A 489 -12.68 5.66 3.82
N PRO A 490 -13.37 6.81 3.96
CA PRO A 490 -14.42 6.97 4.95
C PRO A 490 -15.60 6.00 4.76
N GLY A 491 -15.81 5.52 3.53
CA GLY A 491 -16.87 4.56 3.21
C GLY A 491 -16.66 3.20 3.87
N TYR A 492 -15.41 2.69 3.89
CA TYR A 492 -15.12 1.39 4.49
C TYR A 492 -14.58 1.47 5.93
N PHE A 493 -13.76 2.45 6.32
CA PHE A 493 -13.24 2.54 7.70
C PHE A 493 -13.93 3.57 8.58
N GLY A 494 -14.64 4.53 8.00
CA GLY A 494 -15.33 5.58 8.75
C GLY A 494 -14.41 6.66 9.33
N PRO A 495 -15.00 7.68 9.97
CA PRO A 495 -16.44 7.97 9.93
C PRO A 495 -16.86 8.45 8.52
N ALA A 496 -18.05 8.07 8.07
CA ALA A 496 -18.55 8.45 6.74
C ALA A 496 -18.65 9.98 6.57
N THR A 497 -18.35 10.47 5.37
CA THR A 497 -18.47 11.90 5.03
C THR A 497 -19.92 12.27 4.71
N PRO A 498 -20.33 13.56 4.79
CA PRO A 498 -21.71 13.96 4.57
C PRO A 498 -22.28 13.55 3.20
N ASN A 499 -21.43 13.42 2.18
CA ASN A 499 -21.80 12.98 0.85
C ASN A 499 -21.98 11.46 0.69
N GLN A 500 -21.67 10.66 1.71
CA GLN A 500 -21.83 9.21 1.73
C GLN A 500 -23.07 8.83 2.53
N GLY A 501 -24.10 8.33 1.85
CA GLY A 501 -25.32 7.84 2.50
C GLY A 501 -25.09 6.55 3.30
N PRO A 502 -25.94 6.24 4.29
CA PRO A 502 -25.78 5.03 5.11
C PRO A 502 -25.82 3.73 4.28
N ASP A 503 -26.63 3.70 3.20
CA ASP A 503 -26.75 2.53 2.33
C ASP A 503 -25.49 2.25 1.51
N ILE A 504 -24.80 3.28 1.01
CA ILE A 504 -23.56 3.08 0.22
C ILE A 504 -22.41 2.68 1.13
N VAL A 505 -22.36 3.23 2.34
CA VAL A 505 -21.39 2.90 3.38
C VAL A 505 -21.53 1.43 3.78
N LEU A 506 -22.77 0.99 4.04
CA LEU A 506 -23.06 -0.41 4.34
C LEU A 506 -22.68 -1.33 3.18
N ALA A 507 -23.07 -0.98 1.96
CA ALA A 507 -22.75 -1.77 0.76
C ALA A 507 -21.24 -1.93 0.59
N PHE A 508 -20.46 -0.85 0.72
CA PHE A 508 -19.01 -0.91 0.54
C PHE A 508 -18.33 -1.78 1.62
N ARG A 509 -18.75 -1.65 2.88
CA ARG A 509 -18.24 -2.48 3.98
C ARG A 509 -18.58 -3.95 3.80
N LYS A 510 -19.78 -4.27 3.32
CA LYS A 510 -20.19 -5.65 3.00
C LYS A 510 -19.43 -6.21 1.79
N ILE A 511 -19.13 -5.41 0.78
CA ILE A 511 -18.31 -5.82 -0.37
C ILE A 511 -16.92 -6.27 0.09
N TRP A 512 -16.22 -5.44 0.87
CA TRP A 512 -14.91 -5.80 1.41
C TRP A 512 -15.00 -7.00 2.35
N GLY A 513 -15.99 -7.01 3.25
CA GLY A 513 -16.18 -8.10 4.20
C GLY A 513 -16.48 -9.45 3.56
N ASN A 514 -17.35 -9.48 2.54
CA ASN A 514 -17.65 -10.70 1.79
C ASN A 514 -16.42 -11.20 1.02
N PHE A 515 -15.61 -10.31 0.46
CA PHE A 515 -14.35 -10.71 -0.17
C PHE A 515 -13.34 -11.27 0.84
N ILE A 516 -13.20 -10.65 2.01
CA ILE A 516 -12.30 -11.10 3.08
C ILE A 516 -12.73 -12.46 3.63
N THR A 517 -14.03 -12.68 3.81
CA THR A 517 -14.57 -13.86 4.51
C THR A 517 -14.94 -15.02 3.58
N GLY A 518 -15.36 -14.71 2.35
CA GLY A 518 -15.95 -15.64 1.40
C GLY A 518 -15.28 -15.68 0.03
N ASP A 519 -14.15 -14.98 -0.18
CA ASP A 519 -13.41 -14.93 -1.44
C ASP A 519 -14.20 -14.31 -2.63
N ASP A 520 -15.37 -13.70 -2.39
CA ASP A 520 -16.30 -13.14 -3.38
C ASP A 520 -16.87 -11.79 -2.88
N PRO A 521 -16.72 -10.68 -3.64
CA PRO A 521 -17.19 -9.36 -3.21
C PRO A 521 -18.71 -9.13 -3.38
N SER A 522 -19.46 -10.10 -3.93
CA SER A 522 -20.88 -9.95 -4.22
C SER A 522 -21.71 -9.66 -2.96
N ILE A 523 -22.73 -8.81 -3.07
CA ILE A 523 -23.63 -8.41 -1.97
C ILE A 523 -25.10 -8.64 -2.35
N SER A 524 -25.99 -8.92 -1.39
CA SER A 524 -27.40 -9.16 -1.70
C SER A 524 -28.05 -7.95 -2.38
N ASN A 525 -29.14 -8.19 -3.13
CA ASN A 525 -29.92 -7.14 -3.77
C ASN A 525 -30.33 -6.03 -2.79
N ASP A 526 -30.81 -6.39 -1.60
CA ASP A 526 -31.23 -5.42 -0.58
C ASP A 526 -30.09 -4.49 -0.13
N ILE A 527 -28.87 -5.02 -0.03
CA ILE A 527 -27.69 -4.22 0.31
C ILE A 527 -27.24 -3.38 -0.88
N ALA A 528 -27.27 -3.94 -2.10
CA ALA A 528 -26.86 -3.23 -3.30
C ALA A 528 -27.79 -2.05 -3.62
N ASN A 529 -29.10 -2.26 -3.53
CA ASN A 529 -30.11 -1.23 -3.76
C ASN A 529 -30.29 -0.30 -2.56
N GLY A 530 -30.01 -0.77 -1.34
CA GLY A 530 -30.09 0.01 -0.11
C GLY A 530 -31.51 0.09 0.45
N ALA A 531 -31.60 0.32 1.77
CA ALA A 531 -32.89 0.43 2.47
C ALA A 531 -33.69 1.69 2.08
N SER A 532 -33.01 2.70 1.53
CA SER A 532 -33.63 3.92 1.01
C SER A 532 -34.21 3.76 -0.40
N SER A 533 -34.02 2.60 -1.05
CA SER A 533 -34.60 2.31 -2.37
C SER A 533 -36.13 2.14 -2.28
N ALA A 534 -36.83 2.53 -3.35
CA ALA A 534 -38.25 2.23 -3.51
C ALA A 534 -38.53 0.72 -3.66
N ASP A 535 -37.55 -0.04 -4.15
CA ASP A 535 -37.57 -1.50 -4.26
C ASP A 535 -36.17 -2.05 -3.92
N ALA A 536 -35.96 -2.40 -2.65
CA ALA A 536 -34.69 -2.95 -2.19
C ALA A 536 -34.45 -4.38 -2.75
N GLY A 537 -35.51 -5.14 -3.02
CA GLY A 537 -35.43 -6.53 -3.47
C GLY A 537 -35.14 -6.69 -4.97
N ALA A 538 -35.21 -5.60 -5.74
CA ALA A 538 -34.99 -5.60 -7.18
C ALA A 538 -33.66 -6.28 -7.57
N GLU A 539 -33.65 -7.00 -8.69
CA GLU A 539 -32.42 -7.66 -9.15
C GLU A 539 -31.32 -6.64 -9.40
N ASN A 540 -30.17 -6.83 -8.74
CA ASN A 540 -29.00 -6.00 -8.89
C ASN A 540 -27.79 -6.85 -9.30
N GLY A 541 -27.04 -6.41 -10.32
CA GLY A 541 -25.87 -7.13 -10.82
C GLY A 541 -24.76 -7.31 -9.78
N ALA A 542 -24.68 -6.46 -8.75
CA ALA A 542 -23.71 -6.62 -7.66
C ALA A 542 -23.97 -7.87 -6.79
N SER A 543 -25.15 -8.50 -6.89
CA SER A 543 -25.45 -9.79 -6.24
C SER A 543 -24.81 -11.00 -6.91
N LYS A 544 -24.33 -10.82 -8.14
CA LYS A 544 -23.55 -11.80 -8.89
C LYS A 544 -22.43 -11.04 -9.58
N TRP A 545 -21.53 -10.48 -8.78
CA TRP A 545 -20.48 -9.62 -9.29
C TRP A 545 -19.63 -10.42 -10.29
N PRO A 546 -19.59 -10.01 -11.57
CA PRO A 546 -18.84 -10.76 -12.57
C PRO A 546 -17.35 -10.75 -12.26
N VAL A 547 -16.73 -11.92 -12.33
CA VAL A 547 -15.28 -12.04 -12.36
C VAL A 547 -14.76 -11.30 -13.60
N TRP A 548 -13.66 -10.57 -13.43
CA TRP A 548 -12.99 -9.85 -14.50
C TRP A 548 -12.48 -10.80 -15.59
N THR A 549 -12.59 -10.35 -16.85
CA THR A 549 -12.12 -11.07 -18.03
C THR A 549 -11.54 -10.07 -19.03
N GLU A 550 -10.47 -10.42 -19.74
CA GLU A 550 -9.83 -9.53 -20.71
C GLU A 550 -10.70 -9.22 -21.95
N GLU A 551 -11.51 -10.16 -22.42
CA GLU A 551 -12.24 -10.04 -23.70
C GLU A 551 -13.52 -9.20 -23.63
N ALA A 552 -14.08 -9.01 -22.42
CA ALA A 552 -15.28 -8.20 -22.18
C ALA A 552 -15.38 -7.81 -20.69
N PRO A 553 -14.41 -7.02 -20.18
CA PRO A 553 -14.31 -6.76 -18.76
C PRO A 553 -15.53 -6.02 -18.24
N LYS A 554 -16.00 -6.44 -17.07
CA LYS A 554 -17.09 -5.78 -16.34
C LYS A 554 -16.57 -5.32 -14.99
N GLN A 555 -17.08 -4.19 -14.54
CA GLN A 555 -16.80 -3.65 -13.22
C GLN A 555 -18.11 -3.26 -12.52
N VAL A 556 -18.07 -3.15 -11.19
CA VAL A 556 -19.14 -2.48 -10.45
C VAL A 556 -18.83 -0.99 -10.33
N ASN A 557 -19.76 -0.15 -10.76
CA ASN A 557 -19.76 1.26 -10.43
C ASN A 557 -20.45 1.45 -9.07
N LEU A 558 -19.67 1.78 -8.04
CA LEU A 558 -20.16 2.09 -6.70
C LEU A 558 -20.57 3.55 -6.63
N ASN A 559 -21.87 3.80 -6.70
CA ASN A 559 -22.41 5.16 -6.70
C ASN A 559 -23.72 5.27 -5.92
N GLN A 560 -24.19 6.50 -5.75
CA GLN A 560 -25.49 6.88 -5.20
C GLN A 560 -26.07 8.09 -5.94
N THR A 561 -27.40 8.21 -5.92
CA THR A 561 -28.18 9.33 -6.45
C THR A 561 -28.93 10.07 -5.35
N GLY A 562 -29.60 11.16 -5.71
CA GLY A 562 -30.45 11.91 -4.79
C GLY A 562 -29.65 12.75 -3.81
N GLY A 563 -30.27 13.06 -2.66
CA GLY A 563 -29.70 13.94 -1.65
C GLY A 563 -29.93 15.44 -1.91
N VAL A 564 -29.59 16.25 -0.91
CA VAL A 564 -29.61 17.71 -0.97
C VAL A 564 -28.23 18.21 -1.40
N PRO A 565 -28.13 19.03 -2.45
CA PRO A 565 -26.84 19.57 -2.90
C PRO A 565 -26.27 20.53 -1.85
N TYR A 566 -24.96 20.44 -1.62
CA TYR A 566 -24.19 21.40 -0.82
C TYR A 566 -22.85 21.72 -1.49
N GLU A 567 -22.35 22.92 -1.27
CA GLU A 567 -21.02 23.32 -1.73
C GLU A 567 -19.94 22.84 -0.74
N PHE A 568 -18.88 22.26 -1.29
CA PHE A 568 -17.67 21.84 -0.58
C PHE A 568 -16.46 22.48 -1.25
N THR A 569 -15.55 23.04 -0.45
CA THR A 569 -14.26 23.52 -0.95
C THR A 569 -13.20 22.49 -0.63
N THR A 570 -12.55 21.95 -1.65
CA THR A 570 -11.48 20.95 -1.49
C THR A 570 -10.25 21.56 -0.80
N SER A 571 -9.34 20.72 -0.31
CA SER A 571 -8.09 21.17 0.31
C SER A 571 -7.18 21.94 -0.65
N TRP A 572 -7.35 21.76 -1.97
CA TRP A 572 -6.65 22.51 -3.02
C TRP A 572 -7.47 23.69 -3.59
N GLY A 573 -8.59 24.05 -2.95
CA GLY A 573 -9.35 25.27 -3.25
C GLY A 573 -10.40 25.16 -4.35
N ALA A 574 -10.64 23.97 -4.90
CA ALA A 574 -11.72 23.78 -5.88
C ALA A 574 -13.08 23.78 -5.18
N ARG A 575 -14.06 24.50 -5.72
CA ARG A 575 -15.45 24.50 -5.23
C ARG A 575 -16.24 23.44 -6.00
N VAL A 576 -16.71 22.42 -5.29
CA VAL A 576 -17.48 21.31 -5.85
C VAL A 576 -18.85 21.23 -5.16
N THR A 577 -19.86 20.78 -5.88
CA THR A 577 -21.16 20.36 -5.38
C THR A 577 -21.15 18.87 -5.06
N GLN A 578 -21.54 18.55 -3.84
CA GLN A 578 -21.78 17.19 -3.37
C GLN A 578 -23.22 17.07 -2.88
N PHE A 579 -23.68 15.85 -2.57
CA PHE A 579 -25.06 15.60 -2.17
C PHE A 579 -25.09 14.91 -0.83
N MET A 580 -25.76 15.51 0.16
CA MET A 580 -25.89 14.97 1.51
C MET A 580 -27.32 14.51 1.82
N ALA A 581 -27.50 13.82 2.93
CA ALA A 581 -28.81 13.44 3.43
C ALA A 581 -29.73 14.67 3.67
N PRO A 582 -31.07 14.51 3.60
CA PRO A 582 -31.81 13.27 3.30
C PRO A 582 -31.96 13.00 1.80
N GLY A 583 -32.33 11.76 1.46
CA GLY A 583 -32.76 11.38 0.09
C GLY A 583 -31.68 10.81 -0.81
N GLN A 584 -30.49 10.49 -0.27
CA GLN A 584 -29.48 9.70 -0.98
C GLN A 584 -29.96 8.25 -1.13
N VAL A 585 -29.78 7.65 -2.30
CA VAL A 585 -30.15 6.25 -2.61
C VAL A 585 -29.04 5.61 -3.41
N ASN A 586 -28.71 4.34 -3.13
CA ASN A 586 -27.67 3.63 -3.90
C ASN A 586 -28.01 3.58 -5.39
N ASP A 587 -26.98 3.65 -6.22
CA ASP A 587 -27.04 3.47 -7.66
C ASP A 587 -25.90 2.55 -8.11
N ILE A 588 -25.76 1.43 -7.41
CA ILE A 588 -24.73 0.43 -7.66
C ILE A 588 -25.12 -0.39 -8.89
N ARG A 589 -24.24 -0.41 -9.90
CA ARG A 589 -24.51 -1.07 -11.19
C ARG A 589 -23.29 -1.83 -11.68
N VAL A 590 -23.52 -2.95 -12.37
CA VAL A 590 -22.49 -3.60 -13.19
C VAL A 590 -22.44 -2.92 -14.56
N VAL A 591 -21.26 -2.50 -14.98
CA VAL A 591 -21.03 -1.73 -16.21
C VAL A 591 -19.89 -2.34 -17.04
N PRO A 592 -19.91 -2.21 -18.38
CA PRO A 592 -18.79 -2.63 -19.23
C PRO A 592 -17.58 -1.72 -18.97
N ALA A 593 -16.49 -2.26 -18.44
CA ALA A 593 -15.33 -1.48 -18.02
C ALA A 593 -14.53 -0.91 -19.20
N ASP A 594 -14.49 -1.65 -20.31
CA ASP A 594 -13.85 -1.25 -21.56
C ASP A 594 -14.50 -0.02 -22.21
N LEU A 595 -15.82 0.03 -22.20
CA LEU A 595 -16.61 1.13 -22.76
C LEU A 595 -16.82 2.26 -21.76
N TRP A 596 -16.70 2.01 -20.45
CA TRP A 596 -16.92 3.02 -19.41
C TRP A 596 -16.05 4.26 -19.65
N GLU A 597 -16.56 5.43 -19.23
CA GLU A 597 -15.80 6.70 -19.30
C GLU A 597 -15.25 7.03 -20.71
N GLY A 598 -16.02 6.69 -21.74
CA GLY A 598 -15.71 7.05 -23.12
C GLY A 598 -14.65 6.15 -23.75
N GLY A 599 -14.68 4.85 -23.46
CA GLY A 599 -13.71 3.89 -24.00
C GLY A 599 -12.42 3.81 -23.18
N ARG A 600 -12.53 3.83 -21.85
CA ARG A 600 -11.38 3.73 -20.93
C ARG A 600 -10.49 2.52 -21.21
N GLY A 601 -11.07 1.38 -21.60
CA GLY A 601 -10.29 0.20 -21.98
C GLY A 601 -9.29 0.48 -23.11
N ALA A 602 -9.74 1.16 -24.18
CA ALA A 602 -8.86 1.51 -25.30
C ALA A 602 -7.74 2.49 -24.88
N ARG A 603 -8.04 3.43 -23.96
CA ARG A 603 -7.01 4.33 -23.42
C ARG A 603 -6.02 3.60 -22.53
N CYS A 604 -6.47 2.61 -21.74
CA CYS A 604 -5.56 1.80 -20.95
C CYS A 604 -4.69 0.86 -21.79
N GLU A 605 -5.16 0.39 -22.95
CA GLU A 605 -4.31 -0.29 -23.93
C GLU A 605 -3.32 0.67 -24.60
N PHE A 606 -3.73 1.91 -24.88
CA PHE A 606 -2.81 2.94 -25.37
C PHE A 606 -1.67 3.21 -24.36
N TRP A 607 -2.00 3.43 -23.09
CA TRP A 607 -1.01 3.60 -22.02
C TRP A 607 -0.10 2.37 -21.88
N ARG A 608 -0.65 1.16 -22.01
CA ARG A 608 0.12 -0.10 -21.97
C ARG A 608 1.12 -0.19 -23.12
N GLY A 609 0.79 0.37 -24.29
CA GLY A 609 1.68 0.49 -25.45
C GLY A 609 2.84 1.47 -25.22
N LEU A 610 2.64 2.47 -24.36
CA LEU A 610 3.67 3.43 -23.96
C LEU A 610 4.57 2.91 -22.83
N ALA A 611 4.26 1.78 -22.19
CA ALA A 611 4.97 1.23 -21.03
C ALA A 611 6.52 1.30 -21.11
N PRO A 612 7.17 0.99 -22.26
CA PRO A 612 8.63 1.13 -22.38
C PRO A 612 9.19 2.55 -22.19
N SER A 613 8.35 3.57 -22.36
CA SER A 613 8.70 5.00 -22.29
C SER A 613 8.06 5.72 -21.10
N ILE A 614 7.18 5.04 -20.35
CA ILE A 614 6.62 5.51 -19.08
C ILE A 614 6.91 4.48 -17.98
N PRO A 615 8.14 3.92 -17.88
CA PRO A 615 8.39 2.69 -17.12
C PRO A 615 7.70 2.78 -15.77
N ALA A 616 6.67 1.95 -15.65
CA ALA A 616 5.75 1.79 -14.54
C ALA A 616 5.65 0.29 -14.31
#